data_AF-A0A815X5I7-F1
#
_entry.id   AF-A0A815X5I7-F1
#
_cell.length_a   1.000
_cell.length_b   1.000
_cell.length_c   1.000
_cell.angle_alpha   90.00
_cell.angle_beta   90.00
_cell.angle_gamma   90.00
#
_symmetry.space_group_name_H-M   'P 1'
#
loop_
_entity.id
_entity.type
_entity.pdbx_description
1 polymer ?
#
loop_
_entity_poly.entity_id
_entity_poly.type
_entity_poly.pdbx_seq_one_letter_code
_entity_poly.pdbx_strand_id
1 'polypeptide(L)'
;VNGSQSGTPVKALFKDNDGEAVDEQHYWEFKFDKVDSAFIGVTTESKFVPGYGLTGLTYGGPGNLSDGSSGLAFGFDPKIKDGDKVGLLLDLNNNDLKLHMFHNDQPVGTAFYLQGSYPTPLYPIVHFDGDGEMTIGI
;
A
#
# COMPACT_ATOMS: atom_id res chain seq x y z
N VAL A 1 1.22 -1.36 -14.44
CA VAL A 1 1.55 -2.81 -14.38
C VAL A 1 0.30 -3.59 -14.00
N ASN A 2 0.02 -4.74 -14.61
CA ASN A 2 -1.19 -5.53 -14.37
C ASN A 2 -0.88 -6.71 -13.44
N GLY A 3 -1.79 -7.04 -12.52
CA GLY A 3 -1.75 -8.26 -11.71
C GLY A 3 -3.13 -8.93 -11.66
N SER A 4 -3.19 -10.26 -11.79
CA SER A 4 -4.43 -11.06 -11.76
C SER A 4 -4.19 -12.42 -11.09
N GLN A 5 -5.08 -12.93 -10.23
CA GLN A 5 -4.93 -14.28 -9.67
C GLN A 5 -6.19 -14.90 -9.01
N SER A 6 -6.11 -16.21 -8.71
CA SER A 6 -7.03 -17.00 -7.89
C SER A 6 -6.35 -17.92 -6.85
N GLY A 7 -6.94 -18.01 -5.64
CA GLY A 7 -6.79 -19.11 -4.69
C GLY A 7 -5.62 -19.13 -3.67
N THR A 8 -4.50 -18.44 -3.89
CA THR A 8 -3.37 -18.36 -2.93
C THR A 8 -2.98 -16.91 -2.73
N PRO A 9 -2.69 -16.40 -1.50
CA PRO A 9 -2.33 -15.00 -1.32
C PRO A 9 -1.13 -14.60 -2.18
N VAL A 10 -1.32 -13.61 -3.05
CA VAL A 10 -0.25 -13.06 -3.90
C VAL A 10 0.11 -11.65 -3.46
N LYS A 11 1.41 -11.39 -3.53
CA LYS A 11 2.01 -10.10 -3.20
C LYS A 11 2.78 -9.62 -4.40
N ALA A 12 2.66 -8.35 -4.71
CA ALA A 12 3.52 -7.67 -5.66
C ALA A 12 4.17 -6.47 -4.99
N LEU A 13 5.44 -6.26 -5.31
CA LEU A 13 6.21 -5.06 -4.97
C LEU A 13 6.61 -4.41 -6.29
N PHE A 14 6.26 -3.14 -6.46
CA PHE A 14 6.56 -2.41 -7.68
C PHE A 14 7.75 -1.50 -7.44
N LYS A 15 8.76 -1.61 -8.30
CA LYS A 15 9.93 -0.74 -8.29
C LYS A 15 9.91 0.13 -9.53
N ASP A 16 10.04 1.42 -9.37
CA ASP A 16 10.54 2.31 -10.40
C ASP A 16 12.08 2.14 -10.52
N ASN A 17 12.63 2.56 -11.67
CA ASN A 17 14.08 2.50 -11.91
C ASN A 17 14.81 3.74 -11.36
N ASP A 18 14.08 4.64 -10.71
CA ASP A 18 14.60 5.89 -10.19
C ASP A 18 15.07 5.61 -8.75
N GLY A 19 16.32 5.99 -8.45
CA GLY A 19 17.05 5.59 -7.24
C GLY A 19 16.40 5.97 -5.91
N GLU A 20 17.09 5.69 -4.80
CA GLU A 20 16.59 5.94 -3.45
C GLU A 20 16.14 7.40 -3.26
N ALA A 21 14.83 7.60 -3.15
CA ALA A 21 14.24 8.91 -2.95
C ALA A 21 14.53 9.43 -1.54
N VAL A 22 15.21 10.56 -1.46
CA VAL A 22 15.45 11.32 -0.23
C VAL A 22 14.80 12.69 -0.42
N ASP A 23 13.84 13.03 0.45
CA ASP A 23 13.07 14.29 0.42
C ASP A 23 12.23 14.51 -0.86
N GLU A 24 11.45 13.49 -1.25
CA GLU A 24 10.57 13.53 -2.43
C GLU A 24 9.14 13.07 -2.13
N GLN A 25 8.22 13.44 -3.01
CA GLN A 25 6.83 12.98 -3.01
C GLN A 25 6.62 11.94 -4.10
N HIS A 26 6.04 10.80 -3.72
CA HIS A 26 5.68 9.72 -4.65
C HIS A 26 4.19 9.48 -4.58
N TYR A 27 3.57 9.30 -5.75
CA TYR A 27 2.15 9.00 -5.84
C TYR A 27 1.94 7.71 -6.62
N TRP A 28 1.17 6.79 -6.04
CA TRP A 28 0.76 5.56 -6.70
C TRP A 28 -0.75 5.43 -6.69
N GLU A 29 -1.32 5.03 -7.82
CA GLU A 29 -2.76 4.84 -7.98
C GLU A 29 -3.07 3.38 -8.31
N PHE A 30 -3.84 2.73 -7.44
CA PHE A 30 -4.30 1.35 -7.58
C PHE A 30 -5.75 1.36 -8.06
N LYS A 31 -6.02 0.72 -9.20
CA LYS A 31 -7.37 0.49 -9.71
C LYS A 31 -7.71 -0.99 -9.63
N PHE A 32 -8.78 -1.32 -8.93
CA PHE A 32 -9.21 -2.68 -8.70
C PHE A 32 -10.35 -3.03 -9.65
N ASP A 33 -10.05 -3.83 -10.67
CA ASP A 33 -11.07 -4.33 -11.60
C ASP A 33 -11.89 -5.46 -10.94
N LYS A 34 -11.23 -6.26 -10.08
CA LYS A 34 -11.82 -7.30 -9.24
C LYS A 34 -11.04 -7.43 -7.93
N VAL A 35 -11.70 -7.61 -6.78
CA VAL A 35 -11.04 -7.80 -5.49
C VAL A 35 -11.96 -8.45 -4.45
N ASP A 36 -11.55 -9.63 -3.96
CA ASP A 36 -12.20 -10.25 -2.79
C ASP A 36 -11.75 -9.55 -1.49
N SER A 37 -10.44 -9.43 -1.31
CA SER A 37 -9.79 -8.71 -0.22
C SER A 37 -8.37 -8.32 -0.65
N ALA A 38 -7.97 -7.11 -0.33
CA ALA A 38 -6.62 -6.62 -0.62
C ALA A 38 -6.10 -5.75 0.52
N PHE A 39 -4.77 -5.71 0.62
CA PHE A 39 -4.01 -4.71 1.36
C PHE A 39 -3.05 -4.02 0.40
N ILE A 40 -2.99 -2.70 0.45
CA ILE A 40 -2.00 -1.90 -0.28
C ILE A 40 -1.20 -1.07 0.70
N GLY A 41 -0.02 -0.62 0.30
CA GLY A 41 0.82 0.19 1.17
C GLY A 41 2.22 0.34 0.67
N VAL A 42 3.15 0.55 1.60
CA VAL A 42 4.58 0.62 1.31
C VAL A 42 5.39 -0.29 2.21
N THR A 43 6.48 -0.82 1.69
CA THR A 43 7.47 -1.61 2.45
C THR A 43 8.87 -1.45 1.88
N THR A 44 9.88 -1.93 2.60
CA THR A 44 11.22 -2.12 2.03
C THR A 44 11.35 -3.51 1.42
N GLU A 45 12.25 -3.66 0.45
CA GLU A 45 12.52 -4.96 -0.17
C GLU A 45 12.91 -6.04 0.86
N SER A 46 13.71 -5.67 1.88
CA SER A 46 14.11 -6.58 2.95
C SER A 46 12.97 -7.08 3.84
N LYS A 47 11.81 -6.40 3.81
CA LYS A 47 10.60 -6.76 4.54
C LYS A 47 9.52 -7.38 3.66
N PHE A 48 9.76 -7.44 2.35
CA PHE A 48 8.94 -8.17 1.38
C PHE A 48 9.32 -9.65 1.34
N VAL A 49 8.90 -10.40 2.37
CA VAL A 49 9.22 -11.84 2.49
C VAL A 49 8.03 -12.74 2.10
N PRO A 50 8.30 -14.00 1.68
CA PRO A 50 7.25 -14.97 1.38
C PRO A 50 6.34 -15.27 2.58
N GLY A 51 5.10 -15.70 2.30
CA GLY A 51 4.13 -16.09 3.34
C GLY A 51 3.60 -14.89 4.13
N TYR A 52 3.15 -15.10 5.37
CA TYR A 52 2.54 -14.05 6.21
C TYR A 52 3.55 -13.04 6.79
N GLY A 53 4.85 -13.14 6.48
CA GLY A 53 5.90 -12.31 7.09
C GLY A 53 6.05 -10.89 6.52
N LEU A 54 5.22 -10.49 5.56
CA LEU A 54 5.26 -9.13 4.99
C LEU A 54 5.04 -8.11 6.12
N THR A 55 6.04 -7.26 6.37
CA THR A 55 5.93 -6.12 7.27
C THR A 55 5.92 -4.85 6.44
N GLY A 56 5.03 -3.91 6.71
CA GLY A 56 4.91 -2.68 5.93
C GLY A 56 3.72 -1.84 6.39
N LEU A 57 3.68 -0.58 6.00
CA LEU A 57 2.58 0.32 6.34
C LEU A 57 1.46 0.10 5.34
N THR A 58 0.40 -0.59 5.75
CA THR A 58 -0.64 -1.08 4.83
C THR A 58 -2.04 -0.69 5.27
N TYR A 59 -2.90 -0.51 4.28
CA TYR A 59 -4.33 -0.31 4.41
C TYR A 59 -5.07 -1.39 3.63
N GLY A 60 -6.15 -1.94 4.18
CA GLY A 60 -6.96 -2.92 3.46
C GLY A 60 -7.92 -3.73 4.31
N GLY A 61 -8.27 -4.92 3.84
CA GLY A 61 -9.20 -5.83 4.49
C GLY A 61 -10.57 -5.14 4.71
N PRO A 62 -11.11 -5.10 5.93
CA PRO A 62 -12.37 -4.41 6.21
C PRO A 62 -12.21 -2.88 6.37
N GLY A 63 -11.08 -2.29 5.96
CA GLY A 63 -10.80 -0.86 6.12
C GLY A 63 -9.80 -0.53 7.23
N ASN A 64 -8.81 -1.38 7.44
CA ASN A 64 -7.89 -1.29 8.57
C ASN A 64 -6.52 -0.78 8.14
N LEU A 65 -5.83 -0.11 9.07
CA LEU A 65 -4.40 0.14 8.98
C LEU A 65 -3.64 -0.97 9.72
N SER A 66 -2.52 -1.42 9.16
CA SER A 66 -1.70 -2.49 9.70
C SER A 66 -0.22 -2.26 9.39
N ASP A 67 0.66 -2.75 10.27
CA ASP A 67 2.11 -2.83 10.01
C ASP A 67 2.53 -4.17 9.35
N GLY A 68 1.56 -5.01 8.95
CA GLY A 68 1.77 -6.35 8.41
C GLY A 68 1.92 -7.44 9.48
N SER A 69 2.07 -7.08 10.76
CA SER A 69 2.09 -8.01 11.90
C SER A 69 0.86 -7.86 12.81
N SER A 70 0.29 -6.66 12.89
CA SER A 70 -0.83 -6.33 13.75
C SER A 70 -1.71 -5.24 13.12
N GLY A 71 -2.98 -5.20 13.51
CA GLY A 71 -3.86 -4.08 13.18
C GLY A 71 -3.52 -2.87 14.06
N LEU A 72 -3.28 -1.73 13.42
CA LEU A 72 -2.94 -0.46 14.07
C LEU A 72 -4.18 0.44 14.27
N ALA A 73 -5.09 0.44 13.30
CA ALA A 73 -6.38 1.11 13.39
C ALA A 73 -7.45 0.32 12.62
N PHE A 74 -8.67 0.32 13.13
CA PHE A 74 -9.81 -0.40 12.53
C PHE A 74 -10.84 0.60 12.03
N GLY A 75 -11.39 0.36 10.83
CA GLY A 75 -12.40 1.23 10.22
C GLY A 75 -11.88 2.63 9.87
N PHE A 76 -10.62 2.73 9.44
CA PHE A 76 -10.01 3.97 8.97
C PHE A 76 -10.73 4.53 7.73
N ASP A 77 -11.13 3.65 6.81
CA ASP A 77 -11.86 3.99 5.59
C ASP A 77 -12.64 2.74 5.11
N PRO A 78 -13.68 2.82 4.26
CA PRO A 78 -14.43 1.64 3.82
C PRO A 78 -13.56 0.57 3.15
N LYS A 79 -13.97 -0.70 3.22
CA LYS A 79 -13.32 -1.80 2.50
C LYS A 79 -13.19 -1.50 0.99
N ILE A 80 -12.03 -1.81 0.41
CA ILE A 80 -11.78 -1.81 -1.05
C ILE A 80 -12.68 -2.87 -1.72
N LYS A 81 -13.39 -2.48 -2.77
CA LYS A 81 -14.26 -3.34 -3.59
C LYS A 81 -14.00 -3.14 -5.08
N ASP A 82 -14.62 -4.00 -5.88
CA ASP A 82 -14.58 -3.92 -7.34
C ASP A 82 -14.95 -2.52 -7.86
N GLY A 83 -14.15 -2.03 -8.79
CA GLY A 83 -14.27 -0.70 -9.39
C GLY A 83 -13.66 0.43 -8.58
N ASP A 84 -13.17 0.18 -7.36
CA ASP A 84 -12.54 1.23 -6.56
C ASP A 84 -11.15 1.61 -7.08
N LYS A 85 -10.83 2.87 -6.81
CA LYS A 85 -9.53 3.47 -7.05
C LYS A 85 -8.96 3.99 -5.75
N VAL A 86 -7.74 3.57 -5.39
CA VAL A 86 -7.07 3.98 -4.17
C VAL A 86 -5.71 4.61 -4.50
N GLY A 87 -5.52 5.85 -4.07
CA GLY A 87 -4.27 6.60 -4.23
C GLY A 87 -3.46 6.62 -2.95
N LEU A 88 -2.15 6.43 -3.06
CA LEU A 88 -1.17 6.57 -1.99
C LEU A 88 -0.22 7.71 -2.33
N LEU A 89 -0.17 8.74 -1.49
CA LEU A 89 0.83 9.80 -1.56
C LEU A 89 1.82 9.62 -0.42
N LEU A 90 3.03 9.19 -0.74
CA LEU A 90 4.16 9.13 0.17
C LEU A 90 4.87 10.50 0.15
N ASP A 91 4.87 11.19 1.28
CA ASP A 91 5.54 12.46 1.48
C ASP A 91 6.71 12.25 2.45
N LEU A 92 7.93 12.30 1.91
CA LEU A 92 9.18 12.18 2.66
C LEU A 92 9.75 13.58 2.84
N ASN A 93 9.84 14.06 4.08
CA ASN A 93 10.36 15.40 4.38
C ASN A 93 11.10 15.42 5.71
N ASN A 94 12.36 15.86 5.75
CA ASN A 94 13.09 16.13 7.00
C ASN A 94 13.13 14.94 7.98
N ASN A 95 13.36 13.72 7.48
CA ASN A 95 13.24 12.45 8.23
C ASN A 95 11.85 12.13 8.76
N ASP A 96 10.80 12.80 8.31
CA ASP A 96 9.43 12.37 8.55
C ASP A 96 8.89 11.65 7.31
N LEU A 97 8.06 10.64 7.56
CA LEU A 97 7.29 9.94 6.55
C LEU A 97 5.81 10.15 6.82
N LYS A 98 5.09 10.63 5.82
CA LYS A 98 3.62 10.63 5.81
C LYS A 98 3.13 9.81 4.63
N LEU A 99 2.16 8.93 4.89
CA LEU A 99 1.43 8.24 3.84
C LEU A 99 -0.01 8.74 3.86
N HIS A 100 -0.37 9.55 2.87
CA HIS A 100 -1.72 10.04 2.68
C HIS A 100 -2.49 9.13 1.73
N MET A 101 -3.78 9.01 1.99
CA MET A 101 -4.67 8.12 1.24
C MET A 101 -5.79 8.87 0.56
N PHE A 102 -6.14 8.39 -0.63
CA PHE A 102 -7.26 8.83 -1.43
C PHE A 102 -8.10 7.63 -1.84
N HIS A 103 -9.42 7.74 -1.76
CA HIS A 103 -10.35 6.69 -2.19
C HIS A 103 -11.36 7.31 -3.15
N ASN A 104 -11.39 6.82 -4.40
CA ASN A 104 -12.26 7.31 -5.47
C ASN A 104 -12.16 8.83 -5.62
N ASP A 105 -10.92 9.32 -5.73
CA ASP A 105 -10.55 10.75 -5.86
C ASP A 105 -10.87 11.63 -4.64
N GLN A 106 -11.34 11.06 -3.53
CA GLN A 106 -11.58 11.78 -2.29
C GLN A 106 -10.42 11.58 -1.31
N PRO A 107 -9.89 12.65 -0.70
CA PRO A 107 -8.88 12.51 0.34
C PRO A 107 -9.51 11.87 1.58
N VAL A 108 -8.89 10.79 2.05
CA VAL A 108 -9.26 10.10 3.30
C VAL A 108 -8.52 10.74 4.48
N GLY A 109 -7.23 11.04 4.29
CA GLY A 109 -6.37 11.66 5.29
C GLY A 109 -4.99 11.00 5.37
N THR A 110 -4.25 11.31 6.45
CA THR A 110 -2.95 10.70 6.73
C THR A 110 -3.16 9.35 7.41
N ALA A 111 -2.87 8.27 6.70
CA ALA A 111 -2.95 6.92 7.24
C ALA A 111 -1.78 6.64 8.19
N PHE A 112 -0.56 7.04 7.80
CA PHE A 112 0.63 6.83 8.62
C PHE A 112 1.43 8.10 8.73
N TYR A 113 1.95 8.36 9.93
CA TYR A 113 2.89 9.43 10.19
C TYR A 113 3.98 8.91 11.12
N LEU A 114 5.19 8.78 10.61
CA LEU A 114 6.37 8.37 11.35
C LEU A 114 7.32 9.55 11.44
N GLN A 115 7.79 9.83 12.65
CA GLN A 115 8.76 10.89 12.90
C GLN A 115 10.13 10.30 13.18
N GLY A 116 11.16 10.85 12.55
CA GLY A 116 12.53 10.34 12.63
C GLY A 116 12.80 9.15 11.71
N SER A 117 13.95 8.51 11.88
CA SER A 117 14.47 7.51 10.94
C SER A 117 13.46 6.40 10.62
N TYR A 118 13.15 6.26 9.34
CA TYR A 118 12.39 5.15 8.76
C TYR A 118 13.28 4.37 7.77
N PRO A 119 12.97 3.10 7.50
CA PRO A 119 13.75 2.31 6.56
C PRO A 119 13.46 2.75 5.12
N THR A 120 14.52 2.88 4.31
CA THR A 120 14.48 3.22 2.89
C THR A 120 15.25 2.18 2.07
N PRO A 121 15.06 2.10 0.75
CA PRO A 121 13.97 2.70 -0.03
C PRO A 121 12.62 2.02 0.24
N LEU A 122 11.54 2.77 0.06
CA LEU A 122 10.16 2.29 0.20
C LEU A 122 9.52 2.09 -1.16
N TYR A 123 8.82 0.97 -1.30
CA TYR A 123 8.18 0.56 -2.54
C TYR A 123 6.69 0.31 -2.31
N PRO A 124 5.82 0.70 -3.26
CA PRO A 124 4.42 0.35 -3.22
C PRO A 124 4.24 -1.16 -3.31
N ILE A 125 3.29 -1.66 -2.54
CA ILE A 125 2.92 -3.07 -2.52
C ILE A 125 1.42 -3.25 -2.62
N VAL A 126 1.03 -4.42 -3.14
CA VAL A 126 -0.31 -4.98 -2.98
C VAL A 126 -0.20 -6.41 -2.49
N HIS A 127 -1.14 -6.81 -1.65
CA HIS A 127 -1.33 -8.17 -1.16
C HIS A 127 -2.82 -8.53 -1.32
N PHE A 128 -3.12 -9.53 -2.13
CA PHE A 128 -4.46 -10.08 -2.27
C PHE A 128 -4.67 -11.26 -1.32
N ASP A 129 -5.85 -11.31 -0.71
CA ASP A 129 -6.36 -12.48 0.01
C ASP A 129 -7.64 -12.94 -0.71
N GLY A 130 -7.50 -13.91 -1.60
CA GLY A 130 -8.54 -14.33 -2.54
C GLY A 130 -8.26 -13.88 -3.97
N ASP A 131 -9.30 -13.87 -4.80
CA ASP A 131 -9.19 -13.44 -6.18
C ASP A 131 -9.01 -11.91 -6.26
N GLY A 132 -8.18 -11.46 -7.20
CA GLY A 132 -7.96 -10.04 -7.42
C GLY A 132 -7.35 -9.74 -8.77
N GLU A 133 -7.80 -8.63 -9.38
CA GLU A 133 -7.28 -8.04 -10.61
C GLU A 133 -7.13 -6.55 -10.42
N MET A 134 -5.93 -6.03 -10.73
CA MET A 134 -5.66 -4.61 -10.58
C MET A 134 -4.66 -4.06 -11.58
N THR A 135 -4.68 -2.74 -11.74
CA THR A 135 -3.65 -1.97 -12.43
C THR A 135 -3.09 -0.88 -11.52
N ILE A 136 -1.77 -0.72 -11.54
CA ILE A 136 -1.09 0.38 -10.83
C ILE A 136 -0.57 1.41 -11.83
N GLY A 137 -0.89 2.67 -11.56
CA GLY A 137 -0.21 3.85 -12.09
C GLY A 137 0.89 4.29 -11.13
N ILE A 138 2.08 4.50 -11.67
CA ILE A 138 3.29 4.98 -10.98
C ILE A 138 3.64 6.31 -11.64
#